data_AF-A0A0P7YS77-F1
#
_entry.id   AF-A0A0P7YS77-F1
#
_cell.length_a   1.000
_cell.length_b   1.000
_cell.length_c   1.000
_cell.angle_alpha   90.00
_cell.angle_beta   90.00
_cell.angle_gamma   90.00
#
_symmetry.space_group_name_H-M   'P 1'
#
loop_
_entity.id
_entity.type
_entity.pdbx_description
1 polymer ?
#
loop_
_entity_poly.entity_id
_entity_poly.type
_entity_poly.pdbx_seq_one_letter_code
_entity_poly.pdbx_strand_id
1 'polypeptide(L)'
;MALLYDTPDAWISAPEKRLSVFGMSGLGKTRLASLMREAGDWFHYSIDYRIGTAYMGEHITDNLKRQAMQVPFLADLLRSDSIYIGSNITFGNLAPLSTFLGKPGDTARGGLPFEEYMRRQDLHRRAEINALLDTPTFISRARDIYGYPHVICDTGGSICEVRWWTPRTPPTRCCPPSRQAR
;
A
#
# COMPACT_ATOMS: atom_id res chain seq x y z
N MET A 1 19.15 24.42 11.40
CA MET A 1 18.57 24.17 10.06
C MET A 1 17.58 25.28 9.77
N ALA A 2 17.69 25.96 8.63
CA ALA A 2 16.68 26.93 8.21
C ALA A 2 15.40 26.20 7.75
N LEU A 3 14.23 26.77 8.04
CA LEU A 3 12.95 26.24 7.55
C LEU A 3 12.83 26.52 6.05
N LEU A 4 12.23 25.57 5.30
CA LEU A 4 11.93 25.76 3.87
C LEU A 4 10.88 26.86 3.65
N TYR A 5 9.95 27.02 4.59
CA TYR A 5 8.95 28.07 4.62
C TYR A 5 8.92 28.62 6.05
N ASP A 6 9.40 29.84 6.24
CA ASP A 6 9.54 30.49 7.54
C ASP A 6 8.31 31.32 7.94
N THR A 7 7.44 31.63 6.98
CA THR A 7 6.19 32.38 7.17
C THR A 7 5.02 31.73 6.41
N PRO A 8 3.76 31.98 6.82
CA PRO A 8 2.59 31.54 6.07
C PRO A 8 2.57 32.06 4.63
N ASP A 9 2.98 33.32 4.41
CA ASP A 9 3.04 33.92 3.07
C ASP A 9 4.09 33.24 2.19
N ALA A 10 5.25 32.86 2.76
CA ALA A 10 6.26 32.07 2.05
C ALA A 10 5.73 30.69 1.61
N TRP A 11 4.90 30.04 2.44
CA TRP A 11 4.21 28.81 2.03
C TRP A 11 3.20 29.09 0.93
N ILE A 12 2.28 30.04 1.11
CA ILE A 12 1.18 30.30 0.15
C ILE A 12 1.74 30.65 -1.22
N SER A 13 2.74 31.53 -1.28
CA SER A 13 3.39 32.00 -2.51
C SER A 13 4.37 31.00 -3.13
N ALA A 14 4.66 29.87 -2.47
CA ALA A 14 5.62 28.89 -2.98
C ALA A 14 5.19 28.33 -4.35
N PRO A 15 6.05 28.42 -5.39
CA PRO A 15 5.73 27.93 -6.73
C PRO A 15 5.68 26.40 -6.78
N GLU A 16 6.42 25.73 -5.90
CA GLU A 16 6.42 24.27 -5.78
C GLU A 16 6.20 23.89 -4.31
N LYS A 17 5.12 23.13 -4.07
CA LYS A 17 4.73 22.65 -2.75
C LYS A 17 4.76 21.13 -2.75
N ARG A 18 5.37 20.55 -1.72
CA ARG A 18 5.52 19.10 -1.57
C ARG A 18 5.07 18.71 -0.17
N LEU A 19 3.99 17.93 -0.08
CA LEU A 19 3.38 17.54 1.17
C LEU A 19 3.33 16.02 1.28
N SER A 20 3.84 15.45 2.37
CA SER A 20 3.58 14.06 2.73
C SER A 20 2.65 14.02 3.94
N VAL A 21 1.52 13.32 3.80
CA VAL A 21 0.52 13.20 4.85
C VAL A 21 0.69 11.84 5.53
N PHE A 22 0.94 11.86 6.84
CA PHE A 22 1.08 10.67 7.68
C PHE A 22 -0.05 10.60 8.71
N GLY A 23 -0.46 9.39 9.06
CA GLY A 23 -1.50 9.16 10.06
C GLY A 23 -2.16 7.80 9.93
N MET A 24 -2.86 7.36 10.97
CA MET A 24 -3.58 6.09 10.98
C MET A 24 -4.66 6.01 9.89
N SER A 25 -5.12 4.79 9.61
CA SER A 25 -6.27 4.57 8.73
C SER A 25 -7.51 5.31 9.25
N GLY A 26 -8.31 5.87 8.35
CA GLY A 26 -9.55 6.59 8.69
C GLY A 26 -9.42 8.07 9.06
N LEU A 27 -8.21 8.62 9.18
CA LEU A 27 -7.99 10.06 9.48
C LEU A 27 -8.21 11.01 8.29
N GLY A 28 -8.69 10.51 7.15
CA GLY A 28 -9.02 11.33 5.99
C GLY A 28 -7.84 11.74 5.10
N LYS A 29 -6.67 11.08 5.19
CA LYS A 29 -5.49 11.37 4.34
C LYS A 29 -5.81 11.30 2.85
N THR A 30 -6.40 10.18 2.42
CA THR A 30 -6.84 9.97 1.04
C THR A 30 -7.94 10.96 0.63
N ARG A 31 -8.79 11.38 1.57
CA ARG A 31 -9.82 12.40 1.31
C ARG A 31 -9.18 13.76 1.04
N LEU A 32 -8.23 14.18 1.88
CA LEU A 32 -7.46 15.41 1.68
C LEU A 32 -6.72 15.38 0.35
N ALA A 33 -6.01 14.30 0.05
CA ALA A 33 -5.28 14.15 -1.21
C ALA A 33 -6.20 14.17 -2.43
N SER A 34 -7.40 13.59 -2.32
CA SER A 34 -8.41 13.65 -3.38
C SER A 34 -8.91 15.07 -3.62
N LEU A 35 -9.21 15.83 -2.55
CA LEU A 35 -9.63 17.23 -2.65
C LEU A 35 -8.54 18.11 -3.28
N MET A 36 -7.27 17.90 -2.90
CA MET A 36 -6.15 18.66 -3.48
C MET A 36 -5.96 18.33 -4.96
N ARG A 37 -6.11 17.05 -5.34
CA ARG A 37 -6.10 16.64 -6.74
C ARG A 37 -7.25 17.27 -7.55
N GLU A 38 -8.45 17.30 -6.98
CA GLU A 38 -9.64 17.90 -7.60
C GLU A 38 -9.50 19.42 -7.82
N ALA A 39 -8.71 20.11 -6.98
CA ALA A 39 -8.39 21.52 -7.19
C ALA A 39 -7.54 21.79 -8.45
N GLY A 40 -6.91 20.77 -9.04
CA GLY A 40 -6.30 20.84 -10.37
C GLY A 40 -4.78 21.03 -10.40
N ASP A 41 -4.17 21.61 -9.37
CA ASP A 41 -2.73 21.93 -9.38
C ASP A 41 -1.85 20.91 -8.64
N TRP A 42 -2.46 19.86 -8.08
CA TRP A 42 -1.77 18.86 -7.26
C TRP A 42 -1.74 17.48 -7.90
N PHE A 43 -0.52 16.95 -8.03
CA PHE A 43 -0.30 15.54 -8.32
C PHE A 43 -0.49 14.71 -7.04
N HIS A 44 -1.40 13.74 -7.09
CA HIS A 44 -1.67 12.82 -5.99
C HIS A 44 -0.88 11.52 -6.19
N TYR A 45 0.13 11.33 -5.34
CA TYR A 45 0.87 10.07 -5.23
C TYR A 45 0.33 9.25 -4.05
N SER A 46 -0.40 8.17 -4.33
CA SER A 46 -0.91 7.24 -3.32
C SER A 46 0.06 6.07 -3.13
N ILE A 47 0.57 5.92 -1.92
CA ILE A 47 1.47 4.82 -1.55
C ILE A 47 0.75 3.47 -1.65
N ASP A 48 -0.49 3.38 -1.18
CA ASP A 48 -1.27 2.12 -1.23
C ASP A 48 -1.52 1.67 -2.68
N TYR A 49 -1.85 2.62 -3.56
CA TYR A 49 -2.00 2.35 -4.98
C TYR A 49 -0.69 1.86 -5.60
N ARG A 50 0.45 2.48 -5.22
CA ARG A 50 1.77 2.07 -5.70
C ARG A 50 2.17 0.68 -5.20
N ILE A 51 1.94 0.37 -3.93
CA ILE A 51 2.18 -0.97 -3.35
C ILE A 51 1.45 -2.02 -4.19
N GLY A 52 0.15 -1.81 -4.40
CA GLY A 52 -0.69 -2.74 -5.15
C GLY A 52 -0.22 -2.94 -6.60
N THR A 53 0.05 -1.85 -7.31
CA THR A 53 0.30 -1.90 -8.76
C THR A 53 1.75 -2.22 -9.13
N ALA A 54 2.74 -1.74 -8.36
CA ALA A 54 4.15 -1.86 -8.74
C ALA A 54 4.89 -2.98 -8.03
N TYR A 55 4.45 -3.38 -6.83
CA TYR A 55 5.21 -4.29 -5.98
C TYR A 55 4.46 -5.58 -5.63
N MET A 56 3.13 -5.49 -5.49
CA MET A 56 2.30 -6.63 -5.07
C MET A 56 1.49 -7.25 -6.21
N GLY A 57 1.43 -6.60 -7.38
CA GLY A 57 0.57 -7.02 -8.50
C GLY A 57 0.82 -8.45 -8.95
N GLU A 58 2.10 -8.83 -9.12
CA GLU A 58 2.48 -10.20 -9.49
C GLU A 58 2.14 -11.20 -8.38
N HIS A 59 2.46 -10.89 -7.12
CA HIS A 59 2.14 -11.76 -5.98
C HIS A 59 0.63 -12.05 -5.85
N ILE A 60 -0.20 -11.02 -6.05
CA ILE A 60 -1.65 -11.14 -6.05
C ILE A 60 -2.11 -11.99 -7.24
N THR A 61 -1.59 -11.71 -8.44
CA THR A 61 -1.93 -12.42 -9.67
C THR A 61 -1.56 -13.90 -9.59
N ASP A 62 -0.37 -14.23 -9.08
CA ASP A 62 0.07 -15.60 -8.87
C ASP A 62 -0.78 -16.34 -7.84
N ASN A 63 -1.21 -15.66 -6.79
CA ASN A 63 -2.13 -16.25 -5.82
C ASN A 63 -3.47 -16.58 -6.47
N LEU A 64 -4.03 -15.70 -7.31
CA LEU A 64 -5.25 -15.96 -8.06
C LEU A 64 -5.08 -17.13 -9.03
N LYS A 65 -3.96 -17.17 -9.77
CA LYS A 65 -3.61 -18.31 -10.65
C LYS A 65 -3.55 -19.61 -9.85
N ARG A 66 -2.86 -19.66 -8.70
CA ARG A 66 -2.80 -20.88 -7.85
C ARG A 66 -4.18 -21.36 -7.41
N GLN A 67 -5.12 -20.46 -7.13
CA GLN A 67 -6.50 -20.81 -6.80
C GLN A 67 -7.25 -21.34 -8.02
N ALA A 68 -7.12 -20.68 -9.17
CA ALA A 68 -7.75 -21.12 -10.41
C ALA A 68 -7.23 -22.49 -10.88
N MET A 69 -5.94 -22.79 -10.66
CA MET A 69 -5.35 -24.10 -10.98
C MET A 69 -5.92 -25.26 -10.17
N GLN A 70 -6.62 -25.01 -9.05
CA GLN A 70 -7.30 -26.05 -8.27
C GLN A 70 -8.62 -26.49 -8.91
N VAL A 71 -9.17 -25.69 -9.83
CA VAL A 71 -10.39 -26.00 -10.58
C VAL A 71 -9.98 -26.51 -11.96
N PRO A 72 -10.13 -27.83 -12.26
CA PRO A 72 -9.61 -28.41 -13.50
C PRO A 72 -10.02 -27.66 -14.77
N PHE A 73 -11.28 -27.25 -14.87
CA PHE A 73 -11.80 -26.43 -15.97
C PHE A 73 -11.03 -25.12 -16.17
N LEU A 74 -10.78 -24.37 -15.10
CA LEU A 74 -10.02 -23.11 -15.18
C LEU A 74 -8.54 -23.37 -15.45
N ALA A 75 -7.99 -24.46 -14.91
CA ALA A 75 -6.60 -24.85 -15.13
C ALA A 75 -6.32 -25.16 -16.61
N ASP A 76 -7.23 -25.85 -17.29
CA ASP A 76 -7.09 -26.16 -18.71
C ASP A 76 -7.15 -24.89 -19.56
N LEU A 77 -8.09 -23.99 -19.28
CA LEU A 77 -8.20 -22.71 -19.98
C LEU A 77 -6.99 -21.79 -19.75
N LEU A 78 -6.41 -21.80 -18.55
CA LEU A 78 -5.19 -21.03 -18.25
C LEU A 78 -3.97 -21.60 -18.94
N ARG A 79 -3.82 -22.94 -18.99
CA ARG A 79 -2.67 -23.59 -19.64
C ARG A 79 -2.69 -23.44 -21.16
N SER A 80 -3.87 -23.36 -21.76
CA SER A 80 -4.02 -23.14 -23.20
C SER A 80 -3.99 -21.66 -23.60
N ASP A 81 -3.70 -20.75 -22.67
CA ASP A 81 -3.76 -19.30 -22.84
C ASP A 81 -5.14 -18.79 -23.35
N SER A 82 -6.21 -19.55 -23.08
CA SER A 82 -7.57 -19.20 -23.51
C SER A 82 -8.23 -18.15 -22.61
N ILE A 83 -7.74 -17.98 -21.37
CA ILE A 83 -8.19 -16.96 -20.42
C ILE A 83 -7.00 -16.28 -19.74
N TYR A 84 -7.19 -15.03 -19.30
CA TYR A 84 -6.24 -14.28 -18.50
C TYR A 84 -6.83 -13.97 -17.11
N ILE A 85 -5.98 -14.03 -16.07
CA ILE A 85 -6.32 -13.62 -14.71
C ILE A 85 -5.35 -12.52 -14.28
N GLY A 86 -5.91 -11.40 -13.82
CA GLY A 86 -5.17 -10.29 -13.24
C GLY A 86 -5.99 -9.59 -12.16
N SER A 87 -5.31 -8.89 -11.26
CA SER A 87 -5.97 -8.04 -10.27
C SER A 87 -6.23 -6.65 -10.85
N ASN A 88 -7.44 -6.14 -10.63
CA ASN A 88 -7.78 -4.75 -10.98
C ASN A 88 -7.66 -3.87 -9.74
N ILE A 89 -6.48 -3.29 -9.54
CA ILE A 89 -6.21 -2.35 -8.44
C ILE A 89 -6.37 -0.93 -8.96
N THR A 90 -7.23 -0.16 -8.30
CA THR A 90 -7.47 1.25 -8.63
C THR A 90 -7.27 2.11 -7.39
N PHE A 91 -7.17 3.44 -7.56
CA PHE A 91 -7.04 4.39 -6.46
C PHE A 91 -8.12 4.23 -5.36
N GLY A 92 -9.34 3.84 -5.75
CA GLY A 92 -10.46 3.66 -4.82
C GLY A 92 -10.74 2.21 -4.42
N ASN A 93 -10.06 1.24 -5.05
CA ASN A 93 -10.29 -0.18 -4.79
C ASN A 93 -8.98 -0.93 -4.55
N LEU A 94 -8.68 -1.10 -3.27
CA LEU A 94 -7.54 -1.87 -2.77
C LEU A 94 -7.96 -3.27 -2.30
N ALA A 95 -9.18 -3.72 -2.62
CA ALA A 95 -9.68 -5.03 -2.22
C ALA A 95 -8.74 -6.19 -2.63
N PRO A 96 -8.14 -6.22 -3.84
CA PRO A 96 -7.22 -7.30 -4.21
C PRO A 96 -5.99 -7.39 -3.30
N LEU A 97 -5.47 -6.23 -2.85
CA LEU A 97 -4.34 -6.16 -1.93
C LEU A 97 -4.73 -6.69 -0.55
N SER A 98 -5.85 -6.20 0.01
CA SER A 98 -6.30 -6.62 1.34
C SER A 98 -6.72 -8.10 1.39
N THR A 99 -7.35 -8.62 0.34
CA THR A 99 -7.66 -10.04 0.19
C THR A 99 -6.39 -10.90 0.12
N PHE A 100 -5.35 -10.44 -0.58
CA PHE A 100 -4.08 -11.15 -0.61
C PHE A 100 -3.42 -11.17 0.77
N LEU A 101 -3.33 -10.05 1.48
CA LEU A 101 -2.73 -10.02 2.83
C LEU A 101 -3.47 -10.95 3.80
N GLY A 102 -4.81 -10.94 3.74
CA GLY A 102 -5.65 -11.85 4.51
C GLY A 102 -5.52 -11.63 6.03
N LYS A 103 -5.93 -12.64 6.80
CA LYS A 103 -5.84 -12.64 8.27
C LYS A 103 -5.34 -14.00 8.75
N PRO A 104 -4.54 -14.07 9.82
CA PRO A 104 -4.14 -15.35 10.39
C PRO A 104 -5.39 -16.05 10.98
N GLY A 105 -5.53 -17.35 10.76
CA GLY A 105 -6.65 -18.11 11.29
C GLY A 105 -6.85 -19.47 10.62
N ASP A 106 -8.00 -20.07 10.90
CA ASP A 106 -8.40 -21.37 10.35
C ASP A 106 -8.60 -21.30 8.84
N THR A 107 -7.86 -22.12 8.10
CA THR A 107 -7.92 -22.22 6.64
C THR A 107 -9.29 -22.64 6.13
N ALA A 108 -10.02 -23.48 6.88
CA ALA A 108 -11.38 -23.89 6.52
C ALA A 108 -12.38 -22.71 6.59
N ARG A 109 -12.04 -21.64 7.32
CA ARG A 109 -12.88 -20.44 7.49
C ARG A 109 -12.30 -19.22 6.75
N GLY A 110 -11.38 -19.44 5.82
CA GLY A 110 -10.75 -18.38 5.01
C GLY A 110 -9.59 -17.64 5.71
N GLY A 111 -9.07 -18.17 6.82
CA GLY A 111 -7.83 -17.69 7.45
C GLY A 111 -6.57 -18.23 6.77
N LEU A 112 -5.43 -17.61 7.06
CA LEU A 112 -4.12 -18.06 6.59
C LEU A 112 -3.36 -18.77 7.71
N PRO A 113 -2.58 -19.82 7.40
CA PRO A 113 -1.55 -20.32 8.30
C PRO A 113 -0.63 -19.17 8.72
N PHE A 114 -0.22 -19.15 9.98
CA PHE A 114 0.50 -18.01 10.53
C PHE A 114 1.81 -17.70 9.77
N GLU A 115 2.54 -18.73 9.34
CA GLU A 115 3.76 -18.55 8.53
C GLU A 115 3.49 -17.88 7.18
N GLU A 116 2.41 -18.27 6.50
CA GLU A 116 2.03 -17.66 5.21
C GLU A 116 1.56 -16.21 5.42
N TYR A 117 0.81 -15.94 6.48
CA TYR A 117 0.45 -14.57 6.86
C TYR A 117 1.70 -13.72 7.09
N MET A 118 2.67 -14.20 7.88
CA MET A 118 3.93 -13.47 8.12
C MET A 118 4.72 -13.21 6.84
N ARG A 119 4.83 -14.22 5.96
CA ARG A 119 5.48 -14.06 4.66
C ARG A 119 4.82 -12.95 3.82
N ARG A 120 3.49 -12.87 3.81
CA ARG A 120 2.75 -11.83 3.08
C ARG A 120 2.92 -10.44 3.72
N GLN A 121 2.97 -10.35 5.04
CA GLN A 121 3.26 -9.11 5.75
C GLN A 121 4.67 -8.59 5.46
N ASP A 122 5.67 -9.48 5.37
CA ASP A 122 7.04 -9.08 5.00
C ASP A 122 7.13 -8.56 3.57
N LEU A 123 6.40 -9.17 2.63
CA LEU A 123 6.29 -8.66 1.25
C LEU A 123 5.67 -7.27 1.23
N HIS A 124 4.56 -7.08 1.97
CA HIS A 124 3.90 -5.78 2.09
C HIS A 124 4.83 -4.71 2.67
N ARG A 125 5.56 -5.04 3.75
CA ARG A 125 6.52 -4.11 4.37
C ARG A 125 7.60 -3.68 3.37
N ARG A 126 8.16 -4.61 2.58
CA ARG A 126 9.14 -4.28 1.55
C ARG A 126 8.53 -3.40 0.46
N ALA A 127 7.32 -3.73 0.00
CA ALA A 127 6.59 -2.95 -0.99
C ALA A 127 6.32 -1.52 -0.50
N GLU A 128 5.92 -1.35 0.77
CA GLU A 128 5.67 -0.05 1.38
C GLU A 128 6.95 0.80 1.46
N ILE A 129 8.07 0.22 1.90
CA ILE A 129 9.37 0.91 1.92
C ILE A 129 9.75 1.37 0.51
N ASN A 130 9.64 0.49 -0.49
CA ASN A 130 10.00 0.84 -1.86
C ASN A 130 9.06 1.89 -2.47
N ALA A 131 7.75 1.81 -2.19
CA ALA A 131 6.78 2.81 -2.62
C ALA A 131 7.06 4.19 -2.00
N LEU A 132 7.54 4.25 -0.76
CA LEU A 132 7.98 5.50 -0.15
C LEU A 132 9.27 6.02 -0.79
N LEU A 133 10.24 5.14 -1.07
CA LEU A 133 11.49 5.50 -1.75
C LEU A 133 11.29 5.97 -3.20
N ASP A 134 10.19 5.58 -3.84
CA ASP A 134 9.79 6.07 -5.17
C ASP A 134 9.33 7.54 -5.16
N THR A 135 9.00 8.12 -4.00
CA THR A 135 8.41 9.47 -3.88
C THR A 135 9.21 10.55 -4.63
N PRO A 136 10.55 10.67 -4.49
CA PRO A 136 11.32 11.69 -5.19
C PRO A 136 11.23 11.56 -6.72
N THR A 137 11.21 10.33 -7.23
CA THR A 137 11.04 10.05 -8.66
C THR A 137 9.68 10.52 -9.14
N PHE A 138 8.62 10.28 -8.37
CA PHE A 138 7.28 10.76 -8.73
C PHE A 138 7.12 12.28 -8.59
N ILE A 139 7.84 12.92 -7.67
CA ILE A 139 7.92 14.38 -7.61
C ILE A 139 8.52 14.93 -8.90
N SER A 140 9.62 14.36 -9.40
CA SER A 140 10.21 14.78 -10.68
C SER A 140 9.26 14.55 -11.86
N ARG A 141 8.61 13.37 -11.93
CA ARG A 141 7.66 13.04 -13.00
C ARG A 141 6.42 13.93 -12.98
N ALA A 142 5.91 14.28 -11.81
CA ALA A 142 4.77 15.17 -11.66
C ALA A 142 5.02 16.50 -12.40
N ARG A 143 6.22 17.07 -12.23
CA ARG A 143 6.65 18.27 -12.93
C ARG A 143 6.98 18.02 -14.41
N ASP A 144 7.87 17.07 -14.67
CA ASP A 144 8.52 16.91 -15.98
C ASP A 144 7.60 16.29 -17.04
N ILE A 145 6.71 15.39 -16.64
CA ILE A 145 5.82 14.67 -17.55
C ILE A 145 4.42 15.27 -17.54
N TYR A 146 3.90 15.54 -16.34
CA TYR A 146 2.50 15.90 -16.16
C TYR A 146 2.27 17.40 -15.95
N GLY A 147 3.33 18.19 -15.75
CA GLY A 147 3.25 19.64 -15.57
C GLY A 147 2.63 20.09 -14.23
N TYR A 148 2.47 19.20 -13.25
CA TYR A 148 1.95 19.55 -11.93
C TYR A 148 3.02 20.22 -11.08
N PRO A 149 2.78 21.45 -10.57
CA PRO A 149 3.74 22.17 -9.72
C PRO A 149 3.74 21.67 -8.27
N HIS A 150 2.66 21.04 -7.83
CA HIS A 150 2.49 20.63 -6.44
C HIS A 150 2.28 19.12 -6.32
N VAL A 151 2.79 18.53 -5.25
CA VAL A 151 2.72 17.09 -5.02
C VAL A 151 2.22 16.81 -3.62
N ILE A 152 1.22 15.96 -3.51
CA ILE A 152 0.79 15.35 -2.26
C ILE A 152 1.07 13.85 -2.27
N CYS A 153 1.80 13.38 -1.27
CA CYS A 153 2.04 11.97 -0.99
C CYS A 153 1.08 11.51 0.11
N ASP A 154 0.11 10.68 -0.26
CA ASP A 154 -0.82 10.01 0.64
C ASP A 154 -0.19 8.69 1.10
N THR A 155 0.31 8.68 2.35
CA THR A 155 1.00 7.51 2.90
C THR A 155 0.04 6.48 3.47
N GLY A 156 0.46 5.21 3.46
CA GLY A 156 -0.32 4.12 4.03
C GLY A 156 -0.57 4.30 5.53
N GLY A 157 -1.73 3.84 6.01
CA GLY A 157 -2.04 3.83 7.44
C GLY A 157 -1.22 2.83 8.25
N SER A 158 -0.66 1.81 7.58
CA SER A 158 0.13 0.72 8.15
C SER A 158 1.40 1.19 8.85
N ILE A 159 2.05 2.25 8.36
CA ILE A 159 3.27 2.79 8.98
C ILE A 159 3.01 3.32 10.40
N CYS A 160 1.77 3.75 10.68
CA CYS A 160 1.33 4.25 12.00
C CYS A 160 0.67 3.17 12.86
N GLU A 161 0.44 1.96 12.34
CA GLU A 161 -0.09 0.81 13.08
C GLU A 161 1.02 0.00 13.78
N VAL A 162 2.16 0.64 14.08
CA VAL A 162 3.18 0.10 14.99
C VAL A 162 2.60 0.09 16.40
N ARG A 163 1.89 -1.00 16.74
CA ARG A 163 1.51 -1.27 18.12
C ARG A 163 2.78 -1.63 18.89
N TRP A 164 3.31 -0.68 19.66
CA TRP A 164 4.32 -0.98 20.68
C TRP A 164 3.78 -2.09 21.59
N TRP A 165 4.49 -3.22 21.62
CA TRP A 165 4.20 -4.27 22.59
C TRP A 165 4.28 -3.67 23.99
N THR A 166 3.20 -3.75 24.75
CA THR A 166 3.18 -3.46 26.19
C THR A 166 2.86 -4.76 26.92
N PRO A 167 3.56 -5.08 28.03
CA PRO A 167 3.42 -6.36 28.75
C PRO A 167 2.00 -6.71 29.26
N ARG A 168 0.99 -5.86 29.05
CA ARG A 168 -0.36 -5.99 29.62
C ARG A 168 -1.44 -6.42 28.63
N THR A 169 -1.10 -6.79 27.38
CA THR A 169 -2.09 -7.31 26.43
C THR A 169 -2.04 -8.84 26.35
N PRO A 170 -3.15 -9.56 26.60
CA PRO A 170 -3.17 -11.02 26.53
C PRO A 170 -2.89 -11.51 25.09
N PRO A 171 -2.27 -12.70 24.93
CA PRO A 171 -1.78 -13.20 23.64
C PRO A 171 -2.95 -13.77 22.83
N THR A 172 -3.77 -12.91 22.22
CA THR A 172 -4.80 -13.37 21.28
C THR A 172 -4.79 -12.64 19.94
N ARG A 173 -3.88 -11.70 19.67
CA ARG A 173 -3.80 -11.08 18.33
C ARG A 173 -2.38 -10.85 17.84
N CYS A 174 -2.05 -11.58 16.77
CA CYS A 174 -1.05 -11.32 15.73
C CYS A 174 0.44 -11.68 15.92
N CYS A 175 0.89 -12.35 16.98
CA CYS A 175 2.22 -12.97 16.96
C CYS A 175 2.36 -14.08 18.02
N PRO A 176 2.82 -15.30 17.70
CA PRO A 176 3.33 -16.22 18.69
C PRO A 176 4.74 -15.79 19.12
N PRO A 177 5.09 -15.90 20.41
CA PRO A 177 6.43 -15.64 20.90
C PRO A 177 7.30 -16.87 20.57
N SER A 178 7.99 -16.86 19.43
CA SER A 178 9.04 -17.85 19.19
C SER A 178 10.17 -17.28 18.34
N ARG A 179 11.07 -16.57 19.03
CA ARG A 179 12.53 -16.51 18.83
C ARG A 179 13.11 -15.46 19.77
N GLN A 180 12.99 -15.72 21.08
CA GLN A 180 13.97 -15.27 22.05
C GLN A 180 14.80 -16.50 22.40
N ALA A 181 15.91 -16.70 21.69
CA ALA A 181 17.08 -17.46 22.14
C ALA A 181 18.21 -17.32 21.10
N ARG A 182 19.24 -16.56 21.51
CA ARG A 182 20.53 -16.25 20.87
C ARG A 182 20.53 -15.09 19.88
#